data_AF-A0A8E2VN01-F1
#
_entry.id   AF-A0A8E2VN01-F1
#
_cell.length_a   1.000
_cell.length_b   1.000
_cell.length_c   1.000
_cell.angle_alpha   90.00
_cell.angle_beta   90.00
_cell.angle_gamma   90.00
#
_symmetry.space_group_name_H-M   'P 1'
#
loop_
_entity.id
_entity.type
_entity.pdbx_description
1 polymer ?
#
loop_
_entity_poly.entity_id
_entity_poly.type
_entity_poly.pdbx_seq_one_letter_code
_entity_poly.pdbx_strand_id
1 'polypeptide(L)'
;MTERMTSRPDPAPRGKLARAGRLLLTAAFIGIAVWLLRDATHQIEFSEITDGLQAVTRTQIALAVLGTLVSFVFIGALDLLCLKEIAPGRVPGRVSVATGAAATAVSNLLGAAYVTGVGVRYRAYSVFGLGASQVAVLFAHNSLAYSLGALVLYGAVLAVHPASIEGVLPLSPLLQTVIGLSLLALTALIWGAIRLRAGRPVQVFGRRIPMPGFGTAVALTGAVVFDLVASGLVLHVLYPSDLSIGFLEFLAVFGIAISLGILSHSPGGLGVFEATILTATGAHGRADALAALILYRAVYTLFPFLAALVAAGVFELRTNRAVLARTARRVGARLRPAAPAIVAGLVVAAGGGLLLSGLLGPLGPEIAVPPELRAMARPLAMALGLVALALAGALALRWRRAPTLTLAALAAGGMALLAEGRPTEAALLLGLVAGPVWLLRRLL
;
A
#
# COMPACT_ATOMS: atom_id res chain seq x y z
N MET A 1 -43.20 37.61 32.86
CA MET A 1 -42.23 37.83 31.77
C MET A 1 -40.84 37.79 32.37
N THR A 2 -40.27 36.58 32.52
CA THR A 2 -38.86 36.39 32.90
C THR A 2 -38.45 34.97 32.51
N GLU A 3 -37.61 34.87 31.48
CA GLU A 3 -37.07 33.65 30.90
C GLU A 3 -36.23 32.85 31.91
N ARG A 4 -36.50 31.55 32.04
CA ARG A 4 -35.53 30.60 32.60
C ARG A 4 -34.65 30.07 31.47
N MET A 5 -33.44 30.61 31.38
CA MET A 5 -32.34 30.01 30.62
C MET A 5 -32.05 28.61 31.15
N THR A 6 -32.35 27.59 30.34
CA THR A 6 -31.88 26.22 30.56
C THR A 6 -30.49 26.11 29.95
N SER A 7 -29.47 26.11 30.81
CA SER A 7 -28.09 25.80 30.42
C SER A 7 -28.03 24.33 29.97
N ARG A 8 -27.74 24.11 28.68
CA ARG A 8 -27.35 22.79 28.18
C ARG A 8 -26.01 22.42 28.84
N PRO A 9 -25.86 21.21 29.41
CA PRO A 9 -24.55 20.78 29.90
C PRO A 9 -23.60 20.60 28.71
N ASP A 10 -22.42 21.21 28.81
CA ASP A 10 -21.30 20.99 27.89
C ASP A 10 -20.96 19.49 27.86
N PRO A 11 -20.75 18.88 26.66
CA PRO A 11 -20.33 17.49 26.59
C PRO A 11 -18.92 17.36 27.19
N ALA A 12 -18.83 16.62 28.30
CA ALA A 12 -17.59 16.29 29.01
C ALA A 12 -16.47 15.81 28.04
N PRO A 13 -15.18 16.03 28.39
CA PRO A 13 -14.01 15.81 27.51
C PRO A 13 -13.66 14.33 27.24
N ARG A 14 -14.64 13.41 27.32
CA ARG A 14 -14.50 11.97 27.09
C ARG A 14 -13.93 11.63 25.70
N GLY A 15 -14.03 12.54 24.72
CA GLY A 15 -13.45 12.37 23.39
C GLY A 15 -11.93 12.59 23.29
N LYS A 16 -11.34 13.45 24.14
CA LYS A 16 -9.90 13.78 24.06
C LYS A 16 -9.02 12.70 24.68
N LEU A 17 -9.40 12.17 25.85
CA LEU A 17 -8.71 11.07 26.52
C LEU A 17 -8.78 9.77 25.71
N ALA A 18 -9.93 9.43 25.14
CA ALA A 18 -10.06 8.25 24.26
C ALA A 18 -9.28 8.41 22.94
N ARG A 19 -9.11 9.64 22.44
CA ARG A 19 -8.28 9.92 21.26
C ARG A 19 -6.80 9.86 21.60
N ALA A 20 -6.38 10.42 22.73
CA ALA A 20 -5.01 10.32 23.24
C ALA A 20 -4.62 8.87 23.53
N GLY A 21 -5.50 8.10 24.19
CA GLY A 21 -5.27 6.67 24.44
C GLY A 21 -5.11 5.85 23.16
N ARG A 22 -5.92 6.10 22.12
CA ARG A 22 -5.76 5.43 20.82
C ARG A 22 -4.47 5.83 20.10
N LEU A 23 -4.10 7.11 20.15
CA LEU A 23 -2.84 7.59 19.57
C LEU A 23 -1.63 7.02 20.30
N LEU A 24 -1.67 6.94 21.63
CA LEU A 24 -0.63 6.33 22.46
C LEU A 24 -0.51 4.82 22.22
N LEU A 25 -1.63 4.11 22.10
CA LEU A 25 -1.63 2.69 21.76
C LEU A 25 -1.03 2.44 20.37
N THR A 26 -1.42 3.25 19.38
CA THR A 26 -0.87 3.16 18.00
C THR A 26 0.62 3.49 18.00
N ALA A 27 1.04 4.53 18.72
CA ALA A 27 2.44 4.90 18.86
C ALA A 27 3.25 3.84 19.60
N ALA A 28 2.67 3.17 20.61
CA ALA A 28 3.30 2.05 21.31
C ALA A 28 3.46 0.84 20.38
N PHE A 29 2.44 0.48 19.60
CA PHE A 29 2.57 -0.60 18.61
C PHE A 29 3.59 -0.29 17.52
N ILE A 30 3.61 0.95 17.00
CA ILE A 30 4.65 1.39 16.05
C ILE A 30 6.02 1.36 16.72
N GLY A 31 6.15 1.81 17.98
CA GLY A 31 7.40 1.78 18.74
C GLY A 31 7.91 0.37 18.97
N ILE A 32 7.03 -0.57 19.34
CA ILE A 32 7.33 -2.00 19.50
C ILE A 32 7.70 -2.61 18.15
N ALA A 33 6.98 -2.28 17.08
CA ALA A 33 7.26 -2.79 15.74
C ALA A 33 8.59 -2.26 15.19
N VAL A 34 8.93 -0.98 15.42
CA VAL A 34 10.23 -0.39 15.08
C VAL A 34 11.34 -0.98 15.95
N TRP A 35 11.08 -1.26 17.22
CA TRP A 35 12.04 -1.91 18.11
C TRP A 35 12.30 -3.36 17.68
N LEU A 36 11.25 -4.15 17.41
CA LEU A 36 11.33 -5.52 16.89
C LEU A 36 12.02 -5.55 15.51
N LEU A 37 11.69 -4.63 14.61
CA LEU A 37 12.38 -4.51 13.33
C LEU A 37 13.84 -4.13 13.55
N ARG A 38 14.14 -3.14 14.39
CA ARG A 38 15.52 -2.74 14.69
C ARG A 38 16.34 -3.89 15.27
N ASP A 39 15.76 -4.68 16.17
CA ASP A 39 16.39 -5.87 16.75
C ASP A 39 16.58 -6.96 15.68
N ALA A 40 15.56 -7.20 14.85
CA ALA A 40 15.61 -8.15 13.74
C ALA A 40 16.54 -7.73 12.58
N THR A 41 16.81 -6.43 12.42
CA THR A 41 17.65 -5.87 11.34
C THR A 41 18.98 -5.30 11.82
N HIS A 42 19.33 -5.40 13.12
CA HIS A 42 20.57 -4.81 13.65
C HIS A 42 21.84 -5.44 13.03
N GLN A 43 21.69 -6.57 12.36
CA GLN A 43 22.76 -7.33 11.72
C GLN A 43 22.67 -7.32 10.19
N ILE A 44 21.71 -6.61 9.58
CA ILE A 44 21.46 -6.64 8.14
C ILE A 44 22.03 -5.38 7.48
N GLU A 45 22.99 -5.55 6.58
CA GLU A 45 23.48 -4.48 5.73
C GLU A 45 22.50 -4.19 4.57
N PHE A 46 22.44 -2.93 4.12
CA PHE A 46 21.57 -2.56 3.00
C PHE A 46 21.95 -3.27 1.68
N SER A 47 23.24 -3.56 1.50
CA SER A 47 23.79 -4.36 0.39
C SER A 47 23.15 -5.75 0.33
N GLU A 48 23.01 -6.42 1.47
CA GLU A 48 22.43 -7.77 1.55
C GLU A 48 20.94 -7.78 1.18
N ILE A 49 20.21 -6.70 1.50
CA ILE A 49 18.81 -6.53 1.07
C ILE A 49 18.76 -6.37 -0.44
N THR A 50 19.66 -5.58 -1.03
CA THR A 50 19.71 -5.43 -2.48
C THR A 50 20.09 -6.72 -3.20
N ASP A 51 20.99 -7.52 -2.63
CA ASP A 51 21.36 -8.83 -3.17
C ASP A 51 20.17 -9.80 -3.08
N GLY A 52 19.44 -9.80 -1.96
CA GLY A 52 18.20 -10.56 -1.79
C GLY A 52 17.13 -10.18 -2.82
N LEU A 53 16.97 -8.88 -3.12
CA LEU A 53 16.04 -8.42 -4.17
C LEU A 53 16.48 -8.87 -5.57
N GLN A 54 17.78 -8.90 -5.85
CA GLN A 54 18.33 -9.35 -7.13
C GLN A 54 18.27 -10.87 -7.30
N ALA A 55 18.27 -11.62 -6.19
CA ALA A 55 18.14 -13.07 -6.21
C ALA A 55 16.74 -13.55 -6.63
N VAL A 56 15.71 -12.71 -6.51
CA VAL A 56 14.34 -13.06 -6.89
C VAL A 56 14.22 -13.22 -8.40
N THR A 57 13.78 -14.39 -8.83
CA THR A 57 13.64 -14.71 -10.26
C THR A 57 12.47 -13.96 -10.90
N ARG A 58 12.56 -13.71 -12.21
CA ARG A 58 11.47 -13.09 -12.99
C ARG A 58 10.17 -13.91 -12.93
N THR A 59 10.27 -15.23 -12.84
CA THR A 59 9.13 -16.13 -12.71
C THR A 59 8.41 -15.93 -11.38
N GLN A 60 9.15 -15.80 -10.27
CA GLN A 60 8.55 -15.49 -8.96
C GLN A 60 7.83 -14.14 -8.97
N ILE A 61 8.43 -13.11 -9.58
CA ILE A 61 7.78 -11.79 -9.73
C ILE A 61 6.51 -11.91 -10.57
N ALA A 62 6.53 -12.62 -11.70
CA ALA A 62 5.37 -12.81 -12.56
C ALA A 62 4.23 -13.55 -11.85
N LEU A 63 4.55 -14.61 -11.11
CA LEU A 63 3.58 -15.35 -10.29
C LEU A 63 3.02 -14.49 -9.16
N ALA A 64 3.85 -13.69 -8.49
CA ALA A 64 3.42 -12.75 -7.45
C ALA A 64 2.47 -11.68 -8.02
N VAL A 65 2.78 -11.11 -9.19
CA VAL A 65 1.87 -10.16 -9.86
C VAL A 65 0.56 -10.83 -10.24
N LEU A 66 0.59 -12.05 -10.80
CA LEU A 66 -0.61 -12.80 -11.15
C LEU A 66 -1.47 -13.11 -9.91
N GLY A 67 -0.85 -13.57 -8.83
CA GLY A 67 -1.50 -13.82 -7.54
C GLY A 67 -2.19 -12.56 -7.01
N THR A 68 -1.50 -11.41 -7.06
CA THR A 68 -2.11 -10.12 -6.69
C THR A 68 -3.31 -9.79 -7.56
N LEU A 69 -3.21 -9.95 -8.88
CA LEU A 69 -4.34 -9.67 -9.78
C LEU A 69 -5.55 -10.57 -9.46
N VAL A 70 -5.32 -11.85 -9.21
CA VAL A 70 -6.37 -12.80 -8.80
C VAL A 70 -7.01 -12.36 -7.48
N SER A 71 -6.20 -12.02 -6.47
CA SER A 71 -6.68 -11.47 -5.19
C SER A 71 -7.58 -10.25 -5.39
N PHE A 72 -7.12 -9.28 -6.18
CA PHE A 72 -7.85 -8.03 -6.41
C PHE A 72 -9.14 -8.22 -7.23
N VAL A 73 -9.24 -9.26 -8.04
CA VAL A 73 -10.50 -9.67 -8.68
C VAL A 73 -11.51 -10.13 -7.63
N PHE A 74 -11.11 -10.99 -6.69
CA PHE A 74 -11.99 -11.45 -5.61
C PHE A 74 -12.38 -10.31 -4.66
N ILE A 75 -11.42 -9.45 -4.28
CA ILE A 75 -11.68 -8.24 -3.49
C ILE A 75 -12.71 -7.34 -4.19
N GLY A 76 -12.55 -7.10 -5.50
CA GLY A 76 -13.52 -6.31 -6.26
C GLY A 76 -14.88 -7.00 -6.37
N ALA A 77 -14.90 -8.33 -6.48
CA ALA A 77 -16.13 -9.10 -6.53
C ALA A 77 -16.97 -8.97 -5.24
N LEU A 78 -16.36 -8.71 -4.07
CA LEU A 78 -17.09 -8.45 -2.83
C LEU A 78 -18.08 -7.29 -2.97
N ASP A 79 -17.61 -6.15 -3.49
CA ASP A 79 -18.46 -4.98 -3.73
C ASP A 79 -19.56 -5.28 -4.76
N LEU A 80 -19.25 -6.05 -5.82
CA LEU A 80 -20.24 -6.49 -6.79
C LEU A 80 -21.34 -7.34 -6.15
N LEU A 81 -20.96 -8.33 -5.32
CA LEU A 81 -21.90 -9.22 -4.64
C LEU A 81 -22.79 -8.47 -3.65
N CYS A 82 -22.20 -7.60 -2.83
CA CYS A 82 -22.95 -6.76 -1.88
C CYS A 82 -23.92 -5.82 -2.59
N LEU A 83 -23.51 -5.18 -3.69
CA LEU A 83 -24.36 -4.22 -4.41
C LEU A 83 -25.55 -4.88 -5.12
N LYS A 84 -25.46 -6.16 -5.49
CA LYS A 84 -26.62 -6.90 -6.05
C LYS A 84 -27.79 -6.96 -5.08
N GLU A 85 -27.55 -6.94 -3.77
CA GLU A 85 -28.61 -6.93 -2.75
C GLU A 85 -28.91 -5.51 -2.24
N ILE A 86 -27.88 -4.69 -1.99
CA ILE A 86 -28.03 -3.37 -1.37
C ILE A 86 -28.60 -2.32 -2.33
N ALA A 87 -28.24 -2.41 -3.61
CA ALA A 87 -28.61 -1.43 -4.64
C ALA A 87 -28.75 -2.09 -6.03
N PRO A 88 -29.73 -3.02 -6.19
CA PRO A 88 -29.86 -3.81 -7.41
C PRO A 88 -29.97 -2.93 -8.66
N GLY A 89 -29.12 -3.19 -9.67
CA GLY A 89 -29.13 -2.48 -10.95
C GLY A 89 -28.67 -1.02 -10.93
N ARG A 90 -28.33 -0.44 -9.76
CA ARG A 90 -27.95 0.98 -9.68
C ARG A 90 -26.50 1.26 -10.10
N VAL A 91 -25.60 0.32 -9.84
CA VAL A 91 -24.17 0.46 -10.13
C VAL A 91 -23.77 -0.59 -11.18
N PRO A 92 -23.14 -0.22 -12.31
CA PRO A 92 -22.64 -1.18 -13.27
C PRO A 92 -21.59 -2.11 -12.63
N GLY A 93 -21.67 -3.41 -12.91
CA GLY A 93 -20.80 -4.39 -12.23
C GLY A 93 -19.30 -4.13 -12.39
N ARG A 94 -18.86 -3.61 -13.55
CA ARG A 94 -17.45 -3.22 -13.76
C ARG A 94 -17.01 -2.10 -12.83
N VAL A 95 -17.90 -1.14 -12.55
CA VAL A 95 -17.64 -0.04 -11.61
C VAL A 95 -17.57 -0.56 -10.19
N SER A 96 -18.45 -1.51 -9.81
CA SER A 96 -18.42 -2.16 -8.50
C SER A 96 -17.09 -2.86 -8.25
N VAL A 97 -16.64 -3.69 -9.20
CA VAL A 97 -15.37 -4.44 -9.09
C VAL A 97 -14.18 -3.49 -9.01
N ALA A 98 -14.10 -2.52 -9.92
CA ALA A 98 -13.01 -1.54 -9.94
C ALA A 98 -12.97 -0.68 -8.67
N THR A 99 -14.14 -0.26 -8.17
CA THR A 99 -14.25 0.56 -6.95
C THR A 99 -13.87 -0.24 -5.72
N GLY A 100 -14.33 -1.49 -5.60
CA GLY A 100 -13.96 -2.37 -4.49
C GLY A 100 -12.45 -2.61 -4.43
N ALA A 101 -11.85 -2.96 -5.58
CA ALA A 101 -10.41 -3.13 -5.72
C ALA A 101 -9.63 -1.85 -5.37
N ALA A 102 -10.03 -0.69 -5.93
CA ALA A 102 -9.37 0.58 -5.67
C ALA A 102 -9.48 1.02 -4.21
N ALA A 103 -10.67 0.86 -3.60
CA ALA A 103 -10.89 1.22 -2.22
C ALA A 103 -10.03 0.38 -1.27
N THR A 104 -9.89 -0.92 -1.55
CA THR A 104 -9.01 -1.80 -0.77
C THR A 104 -7.53 -1.48 -1.00
N ALA A 105 -7.09 -1.18 -2.23
CA ALA A 105 -5.72 -0.75 -2.49
C ALA A 105 -5.34 0.50 -1.67
N VAL A 106 -6.24 1.49 -1.62
CA VAL A 106 -6.06 2.71 -0.83
C VAL A 106 -6.02 2.39 0.68
N SER A 107 -6.89 1.49 1.15
CA SER A 107 -6.91 1.09 2.56
C SER A 107 -5.69 0.28 3.00
N ASN A 108 -5.17 -0.60 2.15
CA ASN A 108 -4.00 -1.41 2.47
C ASN A 108 -2.72 -0.55 2.59
N LEU A 109 -2.59 0.51 1.76
CA LEU A 109 -1.43 1.40 1.82
C LEU A 109 -1.55 2.43 2.95
N LEU A 110 -2.70 3.11 3.09
CA LEU A 110 -2.85 4.24 4.01
C LEU A 110 -3.32 3.80 5.42
N GLY A 111 -3.77 2.55 5.58
CA GLY A 111 -4.44 2.10 6.79
C GLY A 111 -5.81 2.74 6.98
N ALA A 112 -6.31 2.63 8.22
CA ALA A 112 -7.61 3.16 8.64
C ALA A 112 -8.74 2.83 7.64
N ALA A 113 -8.89 1.55 7.31
CA ALA A 113 -9.79 1.07 6.25
C ALA A 113 -11.24 1.61 6.38
N TYR A 114 -11.72 1.79 7.62
CA TYR A 114 -13.01 2.39 7.96
C TYR A 114 -13.20 3.83 7.43
N VAL A 115 -12.11 4.56 7.23
CA VAL A 115 -12.12 5.96 6.76
C VAL A 115 -11.74 6.02 5.29
N THR A 116 -10.60 5.41 4.93
CA THR A 116 -10.03 5.52 3.59
C THR A 116 -10.85 4.73 2.57
N GLY A 117 -11.18 3.47 2.87
CA GLY A 117 -11.92 2.59 1.96
C GLY A 117 -13.40 2.95 1.84
N VAL A 118 -14.03 3.35 2.96
CA VAL A 118 -15.42 3.84 2.96
C VAL A 118 -15.53 5.17 2.21
N GLY A 119 -14.56 6.07 2.39
CA GLY A 119 -14.53 7.36 1.69
C GLY A 119 -14.44 7.22 0.17
N VAL A 120 -13.59 6.31 -0.32
CA VAL A 120 -13.48 6.01 -1.76
C VAL A 120 -14.81 5.46 -2.30
N ARG A 121 -15.39 4.46 -1.62
CA ARG A 121 -16.69 3.86 -2.01
C ARG A 121 -17.81 4.89 -2.01
N TYR A 122 -17.88 5.76 -1.00
CA TYR A 122 -18.91 6.79 -0.94
C TYR A 122 -18.82 7.79 -2.09
N ARG A 123 -17.60 8.26 -2.41
CA ARG A 123 -17.40 9.15 -3.56
C ARG A 123 -17.75 8.48 -4.88
N ALA A 124 -17.33 7.23 -5.09
CA ALA A 124 -17.60 6.50 -6.32
C ALA A 124 -19.10 6.17 -6.49
N TYR A 125 -19.78 5.75 -5.41
CA TYR A 125 -21.16 5.28 -5.49
C TYR A 125 -22.22 6.38 -5.32
N SER A 126 -21.89 7.52 -4.70
CA SER A 126 -22.84 8.64 -4.55
C SER A 126 -23.32 9.21 -5.89
N VAL A 127 -22.48 9.15 -6.93
CA VAL A 127 -22.86 9.54 -8.30
C VAL A 127 -23.96 8.63 -8.88
N PHE A 128 -24.06 7.40 -8.38
CA PHE A 128 -25.12 6.44 -8.70
C PHE A 128 -26.29 6.49 -7.70
N GLY A 129 -26.36 7.54 -6.87
CA GLY A 129 -27.44 7.76 -5.91
C GLY A 129 -27.37 6.91 -4.64
N LEU A 130 -26.21 6.33 -4.31
CA LEU A 130 -26.04 5.61 -3.04
C LEU A 130 -25.77 6.58 -1.88
N GLY A 131 -26.55 6.42 -0.81
CA GLY A 131 -26.36 7.18 0.43
C GLY A 131 -25.26 6.60 1.32
N ALA A 132 -24.79 7.38 2.29
CA ALA A 132 -23.76 6.96 3.24
C ALA A 132 -24.16 5.72 4.06
N SER A 133 -25.45 5.57 4.37
CA SER A 133 -25.98 4.39 5.07
C SER A 133 -25.82 3.10 4.26
N GLN A 134 -26.06 3.15 2.94
CA GLN A 134 -25.90 1.99 2.06
C GLN A 134 -24.43 1.58 1.93
N VAL A 135 -23.53 2.56 1.84
CA VAL A 135 -22.08 2.30 1.80
C VAL A 135 -21.59 1.73 3.14
N ALA A 136 -22.13 2.18 4.26
CA ALA A 136 -21.83 1.61 5.58
C ALA A 136 -22.30 0.16 5.72
N VAL A 137 -23.49 -0.17 5.21
CA VAL A 137 -24.00 -1.55 5.16
C VAL A 137 -23.10 -2.43 4.28
N LEU A 138 -22.71 -1.94 3.10
CA LEU A 138 -21.78 -2.63 2.21
C LEU A 138 -20.46 -2.93 2.91
N PHE A 139 -19.88 -1.93 3.58
CA PHE A 139 -18.66 -2.11 4.35
C PHE A 139 -18.85 -3.15 5.47
N ALA A 140 -19.97 -3.12 6.19
CA ALA A 140 -20.27 -4.10 7.23
C ALA A 140 -20.40 -5.54 6.68
N HIS A 141 -21.02 -5.71 5.52
CA HIS A 141 -21.09 -7.02 4.83
C HIS A 141 -19.69 -7.50 4.42
N ASN A 142 -18.86 -6.63 3.85
CA ASN A 142 -17.48 -6.98 3.50
C ASN A 142 -16.65 -7.34 4.75
N SER A 143 -16.79 -6.59 5.85
CA SER A 143 -16.10 -6.91 7.11
C SER A 143 -16.55 -8.24 7.69
N LEU A 144 -17.86 -8.53 7.69
CA LEU A 144 -18.39 -9.81 8.13
C LEU A 144 -17.86 -10.96 7.25
N ALA A 145 -17.85 -10.77 5.94
CA ALA A 145 -17.30 -11.73 5.00
C ALA A 145 -15.81 -11.99 5.24
N TYR A 146 -15.03 -10.93 5.49
CA TYR A 146 -13.60 -11.06 5.78
C TYR A 146 -13.35 -11.88 7.04
N SER A 147 -14.09 -11.59 8.11
CA SER A 147 -14.05 -12.37 9.35
C SER A 147 -14.43 -13.84 9.11
N LEU A 148 -15.53 -14.10 8.40
CA LEU A 148 -15.96 -15.47 8.11
C LEU A 148 -14.96 -16.22 7.22
N GLY A 149 -14.40 -15.57 6.20
CA GLY A 149 -13.40 -16.18 5.33
C GLY A 149 -12.10 -16.50 6.07
N ALA A 150 -11.65 -15.62 6.95
CA ALA A 150 -10.53 -15.87 7.85
C ALA A 150 -10.81 -17.05 8.79
N LEU A 151 -12.00 -17.10 9.42
CA LEU A 151 -12.40 -18.21 10.29
C LEU A 151 -12.44 -19.55 9.55
N VAL A 152 -12.98 -19.57 8.33
CA VAL A 152 -13.02 -20.78 7.48
C VAL A 152 -11.60 -21.21 7.10
N LEU A 153 -10.79 -20.29 6.59
CA LEU A 153 -9.47 -20.62 6.09
C LEU A 153 -8.55 -21.09 7.20
N TYR A 154 -8.38 -20.28 8.25
CA TYR A 154 -7.48 -20.61 9.35
C TYR A 154 -8.02 -21.77 10.19
N GLY A 155 -9.35 -21.86 10.33
CA GLY A 155 -10.00 -22.99 10.98
C GLY A 155 -9.73 -24.31 10.24
N ALA A 156 -9.85 -24.31 8.91
CA ALA A 156 -9.56 -25.47 8.08
C ALA A 156 -8.08 -25.85 8.12
N VAL A 157 -7.18 -24.88 8.00
CA VAL A 157 -5.73 -25.12 8.04
C VAL A 157 -5.32 -25.74 9.38
N LEU A 158 -5.75 -25.18 10.52
CA LEU A 158 -5.41 -25.72 11.84
C LEU A 158 -6.05 -27.09 12.12
N ALA A 159 -7.20 -27.39 11.51
CA ALA A 159 -7.85 -28.68 11.66
C ALA A 159 -7.19 -29.79 10.81
N VAL A 160 -6.69 -29.45 9.61
CA VAL A 160 -6.10 -30.42 8.67
C VAL A 160 -4.59 -30.59 8.87
N HIS A 161 -3.88 -29.50 9.19
CA HIS A 161 -2.44 -29.49 9.46
C HIS A 161 -2.18 -29.01 10.89
N PRO A 162 -2.41 -29.85 11.90
CA PRO A 162 -2.03 -29.50 13.27
C PRO A 162 -0.49 -29.40 13.37
N ALA A 163 0.00 -28.54 14.26
CA ALA A 163 1.38 -28.07 14.37
C ALA A 163 1.76 -26.88 13.46
N SER A 164 0.83 -26.36 12.64
CA SER A 164 1.13 -25.29 11.67
C SER A 164 1.57 -23.94 12.26
N ILE A 165 1.43 -23.74 13.57
CA ILE A 165 1.73 -22.45 14.23
C ILE A 165 2.68 -22.58 15.41
N GLU A 166 3.39 -23.71 15.55
CA GLU A 166 4.32 -23.96 16.66
C GLU A 166 5.47 -22.93 16.71
N GLY A 167 5.92 -22.45 15.55
CA GLY A 167 6.91 -21.38 15.46
C GLY A 167 6.44 -20.02 16.01
N VAL A 168 5.14 -19.84 16.23
CA VAL A 168 4.56 -18.59 16.78
C VAL A 168 4.06 -18.78 18.20
N LEU A 169 3.33 -19.87 18.45
CA LEU A 169 2.73 -20.17 19.75
C LEU A 169 3.06 -21.61 20.12
N PRO A 170 3.61 -21.87 21.33
CA PRO A 170 3.93 -23.22 21.79
C PRO A 170 2.66 -23.97 22.20
N LEU A 171 1.79 -24.27 21.24
CA LEU A 171 0.52 -24.97 21.42
C LEU A 171 0.62 -26.39 20.89
N SER A 172 0.08 -27.36 21.65
CA SER A 172 0.05 -28.75 21.21
C SER A 172 -0.78 -28.93 19.93
N PRO A 173 -0.44 -29.91 19.07
CA PRO A 173 -1.18 -30.21 17.85
C PRO A 173 -2.68 -30.44 18.07
N LEU A 174 -3.03 -31.09 19.19
CA LEU A 174 -4.43 -31.32 19.58
C LEU A 174 -5.16 -30.00 19.85
N LEU A 175 -4.54 -29.08 20.60
CA LEU A 175 -5.14 -27.79 20.90
C LEU A 175 -5.33 -26.94 19.64
N GLN A 176 -4.37 -26.97 18.71
CA GLN A 176 -4.51 -26.33 17.40
C GLN A 176 -5.70 -26.90 16.62
N THR A 177 -5.86 -28.23 16.59
CA THR A 177 -7.01 -28.89 15.95
C THR A 177 -8.34 -28.46 16.58
N VAL A 178 -8.42 -28.45 17.92
CA VAL A 178 -9.63 -28.03 18.66
C VAL A 178 -9.97 -26.58 18.36
N ILE A 179 -8.97 -25.69 18.32
CA ILE A 179 -9.17 -24.29 17.91
C ILE A 179 -9.70 -24.26 16.48
N GLY A 180 -9.08 -24.98 15.54
CA GLY A 180 -9.50 -25.04 14.15
C GLY A 180 -10.96 -25.45 13.98
N LEU A 181 -11.35 -26.56 14.61
CA LEU A 181 -12.73 -27.05 14.62
C LEU A 181 -13.70 -26.07 15.28
N SER A 182 -13.28 -25.37 16.34
CA SER A 182 -14.11 -24.34 17.00
C SER A 182 -14.37 -23.13 16.11
N LEU A 183 -13.38 -22.69 15.32
CA LEU A 183 -13.55 -21.60 14.35
C LEU A 183 -14.50 -22.00 13.21
N LEU A 184 -14.41 -23.25 12.75
CA LEU A 184 -15.33 -23.80 11.74
C LEU A 184 -16.75 -23.93 12.29
N ALA A 185 -16.91 -24.41 13.53
CA ALA A 185 -18.20 -24.50 14.20
C ALA A 185 -18.85 -23.11 14.40
N LEU A 186 -18.05 -22.10 14.78
CA LEU A 186 -18.49 -20.71 14.88
C LEU A 186 -18.97 -20.17 13.53
N THR A 187 -18.24 -20.45 12.45
CA THR A 187 -18.66 -20.07 11.09
C THR A 187 -20.00 -20.71 10.73
N ALA A 188 -20.16 -22.01 10.97
CA ALA A 188 -21.40 -22.73 10.72
C ALA A 188 -22.58 -22.17 11.54
N LEU A 189 -22.35 -21.79 12.79
CA LEU A 189 -23.35 -21.15 13.64
C LEU A 189 -23.78 -19.79 13.07
N ILE A 190 -22.83 -18.96 12.64
CA ILE A 190 -23.13 -17.65 12.05
C ILE A 190 -23.91 -17.80 10.74
N TRP A 191 -23.49 -18.74 9.88
CA TRP A 191 -24.22 -19.09 8.65
C TRP A 191 -25.63 -19.61 8.93
N GLY A 192 -25.81 -20.44 9.96
CA GLY A 192 -27.12 -20.88 10.44
C GLY A 192 -27.99 -19.70 10.89
N ALA A 193 -27.43 -18.78 11.67
CA ALA A 193 -28.13 -17.57 12.10
C ALA A 193 -28.54 -16.66 10.94
N ILE A 194 -27.66 -16.49 9.93
CA ILE A 194 -27.98 -15.74 8.70
C ILE A 194 -29.12 -16.41 7.94
N ARG A 195 -29.08 -17.74 7.78
CA ARG A 195 -30.12 -18.52 7.09
C ARG A 195 -31.47 -18.41 7.80
N LEU A 196 -31.50 -18.59 9.11
CA LEU A 196 -32.73 -18.52 9.91
C LEU A 196 -33.37 -17.12 9.91
N ARG A 197 -32.58 -16.06 9.73
CA ARG A 197 -33.11 -14.70 9.63
C ARG A 197 -33.68 -14.37 8.25
N ALA A 198 -33.40 -15.15 7.20
CA ALA A 198 -33.97 -14.99 5.86
C ALA A 198 -33.99 -13.53 5.34
N GLY A 199 -32.88 -12.80 5.52
CA GLY A 199 -32.75 -11.40 5.08
C GLY A 199 -33.43 -10.35 5.98
N ARG A 200 -34.02 -10.75 7.12
CA ARG A 200 -34.60 -9.80 8.09
C ARG A 200 -33.51 -8.94 8.72
N PRO A 201 -33.72 -7.61 8.84
CA PRO A 201 -32.72 -6.71 9.40
C PRO A 201 -32.48 -6.98 10.89
N VAL A 202 -31.24 -6.80 11.32
CA VAL A 202 -30.85 -6.87 12.73
C VAL A 202 -30.71 -5.45 13.28
N GLN A 203 -31.22 -5.24 14.50
CA GLN A 203 -30.98 -4.01 15.22
C GLN A 203 -29.61 -4.08 15.90
N VAL A 204 -28.69 -3.24 15.44
CA VAL A 204 -27.35 -3.08 16.02
C VAL A 204 -27.19 -1.61 16.38
N PHE A 205 -26.92 -1.32 17.66
CA PHE A 205 -26.83 0.06 18.19
C PHE A 205 -28.02 0.97 17.79
N GLY A 206 -29.25 0.42 17.83
CA GLY A 206 -30.47 1.15 17.47
C GLY A 206 -30.68 1.40 15.97
N ARG A 207 -29.80 0.88 15.10
CA ARG A 207 -29.92 0.96 13.64
C ARG A 207 -30.32 -0.40 13.06
N ARG A 208 -31.24 -0.39 12.09
CA ARG A 208 -31.62 -1.60 11.34
C ARG A 208 -30.59 -1.83 10.23
N ILE A 209 -29.77 -2.87 10.37
CA ILE A 209 -28.80 -3.30 9.36
C ILE A 209 -29.40 -4.50 8.63
N PRO A 210 -29.64 -4.41 7.30
CA PRO A 210 -30.10 -5.56 6.53
C PRO A 210 -29.00 -6.62 6.52
N MET A 211 -29.37 -7.88 6.76
CA MET A 211 -28.43 -9.00 6.67
C MET A 211 -28.27 -9.44 5.22
N PRO A 212 -27.08 -9.90 4.81
CA PRO A 212 -26.91 -10.47 3.47
C PRO A 212 -27.76 -11.74 3.35
N GLY A 213 -28.24 -12.04 2.14
CA GLY A 213 -28.85 -13.33 1.85
C GLY A 213 -27.86 -14.47 2.12
N PHE A 214 -28.34 -15.66 2.50
CA PHE A 214 -27.48 -16.80 2.81
C PHE A 214 -26.52 -17.15 1.66
N GLY A 215 -27.03 -17.20 0.42
CA GLY A 215 -26.20 -17.46 -0.76
C GLY A 215 -25.11 -16.40 -0.96
N THR A 216 -25.45 -15.11 -0.74
CA THR A 216 -24.49 -14.01 -0.81
C THR A 216 -23.46 -14.07 0.31
N ALA A 217 -23.86 -14.41 1.54
CA ALA A 217 -22.93 -14.60 2.65
C ALA A 217 -21.91 -15.71 2.35
N VAL A 218 -22.34 -16.87 1.84
CA VAL A 218 -21.43 -17.96 1.45
C VAL A 218 -20.53 -17.54 0.29
N ALA A 219 -21.08 -16.87 -0.73
CA ALA A 219 -20.29 -16.40 -1.88
C ALA A 219 -19.22 -15.35 -1.47
N LEU A 220 -19.58 -14.41 -0.58
CA LEU A 220 -18.65 -13.44 -0.03
C LEU A 220 -17.56 -14.12 0.80
N THR A 221 -17.92 -15.07 1.67
CA THR A 221 -16.95 -15.86 2.44
C THR A 221 -15.99 -16.61 1.52
N GLY A 222 -16.50 -17.27 0.47
CA GLY A 222 -15.68 -17.96 -0.52
C GLY A 222 -14.72 -17.02 -1.25
N ALA A 223 -15.19 -15.86 -1.69
CA ALA A 223 -14.34 -14.84 -2.32
C ALA A 223 -13.20 -14.38 -1.40
N VAL A 224 -13.47 -14.19 -0.11
CA VAL A 224 -12.43 -13.87 0.88
C VAL A 224 -11.44 -15.02 1.06
N VAL A 225 -11.90 -16.27 1.11
CA VAL A 225 -10.98 -17.43 1.20
C VAL A 225 -10.02 -17.44 0.01
N PHE A 226 -10.53 -17.25 -1.20
CA PHE A 226 -9.68 -17.18 -2.39
C PHE A 226 -8.73 -15.97 -2.39
N ASP A 227 -9.18 -14.81 -1.89
CA ASP A 227 -8.32 -13.64 -1.68
C ASP A 227 -7.18 -13.95 -0.69
N LEU A 228 -7.48 -14.51 0.48
CA LEU A 228 -6.47 -14.82 1.49
C LEU A 228 -5.47 -15.87 0.99
N VAL A 229 -5.93 -16.90 0.27
CA VAL A 229 -5.06 -17.91 -0.35
C VAL A 229 -4.16 -17.27 -1.41
N ALA A 230 -4.72 -16.45 -2.30
CA ALA A 230 -3.95 -15.78 -3.35
C ALA A 230 -2.92 -14.81 -2.74
N SER A 231 -3.32 -14.00 -1.77
CA SER A 231 -2.45 -13.08 -1.03
C SER A 231 -1.31 -13.81 -0.30
N GLY A 232 -1.61 -14.92 0.38
CA GLY A 232 -0.59 -15.76 1.02
C GLY A 232 0.37 -16.39 0.01
N LEU A 233 -0.13 -16.83 -1.15
CA LEU A 233 0.68 -17.37 -2.23
C LEU A 233 1.66 -16.34 -2.80
N VAL A 234 1.26 -15.09 -2.93
CA VAL A 234 2.14 -14.00 -3.39
C VAL A 234 3.37 -13.90 -2.51
N LEU A 235 3.21 -13.88 -1.18
CA LEU A 235 4.37 -13.83 -0.29
C LEU A 235 5.16 -15.14 -0.31
N HIS A 236 4.47 -16.30 -0.26
CA HIS A 236 5.12 -17.61 -0.23
C HIS A 236 6.04 -17.84 -1.44
N VAL A 237 5.60 -17.42 -2.64
CA VAL A 237 6.40 -17.54 -3.88
C VAL A 237 7.64 -16.65 -3.86
N LEU A 238 7.56 -15.49 -3.21
CA LEU A 238 8.68 -14.55 -3.10
C LEU A 238 9.62 -14.93 -1.96
N TYR A 239 9.17 -15.71 -0.98
CA TYR A 239 9.94 -16.08 0.20
C TYR A 239 11.09 -17.05 -0.16
N PRO A 240 12.24 -16.97 0.53
CA PRO A 240 13.35 -17.89 0.28
C PRO A 240 12.93 -19.36 0.45
N SER A 241 13.25 -20.20 -0.54
CA SER A 241 12.81 -21.60 -0.59
C SER A 241 13.49 -22.52 0.43
N ASP A 242 14.62 -22.10 0.99
CA ASP A 242 15.30 -22.79 2.08
C ASP A 242 14.59 -22.59 3.44
N LEU A 243 13.84 -21.49 3.58
CA LEU A 243 13.02 -21.17 4.75
C LEU A 243 11.54 -21.50 4.56
N SER A 244 11.13 -21.89 3.35
CA SER A 244 9.73 -22.07 3.03
C SER A 244 9.18 -23.32 3.74
N ILE A 245 8.45 -23.09 4.82
CA ILE A 245 7.53 -24.06 5.39
C ILE A 245 6.42 -24.39 4.39
N GLY A 246 5.76 -25.55 4.55
CA GLY A 246 4.73 -25.98 3.60
C GLY A 246 3.65 -24.91 3.40
N PHE A 247 3.08 -24.78 2.20
CA PHE A 247 2.19 -23.65 1.88
C PHE A 247 1.01 -23.50 2.85
N LEU A 248 0.42 -24.60 3.32
CA LEU A 248 -0.68 -24.54 4.28
C LEU A 248 -0.23 -24.04 5.65
N GLU A 249 0.95 -24.46 6.10
CA GLU A 249 1.57 -23.95 7.34
C GLU A 249 1.88 -22.44 7.20
N PHE A 250 2.46 -22.06 6.06
CA PHE A 250 2.71 -20.66 5.73
C PHE A 250 1.43 -19.82 5.77
N LEU A 251 0.31 -20.37 5.29
CA LEU A 251 -0.97 -19.68 5.29
C LEU A 251 -1.54 -19.48 6.71
N ALA A 252 -1.29 -20.41 7.64
CA ALA A 252 -1.64 -20.24 9.06
C ALA A 252 -0.86 -19.08 9.68
N VAL A 253 0.46 -19.09 9.48
CA VAL A 253 1.38 -18.04 9.96
C VAL A 253 1.01 -16.68 9.36
N PHE A 254 0.80 -16.63 8.04
CA PHE A 254 0.37 -15.45 7.31
C PHE A 254 -0.96 -14.89 7.86
N GLY A 255 -1.89 -15.79 8.19
CA GLY A 255 -3.15 -15.42 8.81
C GLY A 255 -3.02 -14.78 10.18
N ILE A 256 -2.13 -15.31 11.02
CA ILE A 256 -1.78 -14.70 12.32
C ILE A 256 -1.15 -13.32 12.09
N ALA A 257 -0.21 -13.22 11.16
CA ALA A 257 0.47 -11.95 10.85
C ALA A 257 -0.50 -10.85 10.39
N ILE A 258 -1.46 -11.17 9.50
CA ILE A 258 -2.52 -10.25 9.11
C ILE A 258 -3.39 -9.86 10.31
N SER A 259 -3.80 -10.85 11.11
CA SER A 259 -4.69 -10.62 12.26
C SER A 259 -4.05 -9.71 13.31
N LEU A 260 -2.78 -9.95 13.64
CA LEU A 260 -2.00 -9.10 14.53
C LEU A 260 -1.76 -7.71 13.92
N GLY A 261 -1.49 -7.63 12.62
CA GLY A 261 -1.40 -6.37 11.88
C GLY A 261 -2.67 -5.52 12.01
N ILE A 262 -3.85 -6.13 11.83
CA ILE A 262 -5.14 -5.45 12.00
C ILE A 262 -5.36 -5.03 13.46
N LEU A 263 -5.10 -5.93 14.41
CA LEU A 263 -5.32 -5.68 15.84
C LEU A 263 -4.44 -4.55 16.37
N SER A 264 -3.21 -4.43 15.85
CA SER A 264 -2.25 -3.38 16.21
C SER A 264 -2.68 -1.97 15.78
N HIS A 265 -3.64 -1.86 14.85
CA HIS A 265 -4.00 -0.61 14.19
C HIS A 265 -2.82 0.12 13.52
N SER A 266 -1.69 -0.56 13.31
CA SER A 266 -0.56 -0.02 12.56
C SER A 266 -1.00 0.28 11.12
N PRO A 267 -0.68 1.45 10.56
CA PRO A 267 -0.96 1.75 9.15
C PRO A 267 -0.38 0.67 8.24
N GLY A 268 -1.23 -0.01 7.47
CA GLY A 268 -0.84 -1.13 6.61
C GLY A 268 -0.31 -2.37 7.36
N GLY A 269 -0.43 -2.43 8.70
CA GLY A 269 0.16 -3.49 9.51
C GLY A 269 1.69 -3.47 9.51
N LEU A 270 2.31 -2.33 9.20
CA LEU A 270 3.76 -2.20 9.07
C LEU A 270 4.48 -2.57 10.37
N GLY A 271 5.50 -3.40 10.21
CA GLY A 271 6.39 -3.92 11.24
C GLY A 271 5.82 -5.11 12.02
N VAL A 272 4.55 -5.09 12.41
CA VAL A 272 3.92 -6.24 13.11
C VAL A 272 3.78 -7.45 12.18
N PHE A 273 3.37 -7.21 10.94
CA PHE A 273 3.25 -8.26 9.93
C PHE A 273 4.62 -8.89 9.65
N GLU A 274 5.63 -8.06 9.37
CA GLU A 274 6.99 -8.50 9.05
C GLU A 274 7.61 -9.24 10.22
N ALA A 275 7.54 -8.69 11.43
CA ALA A 275 8.07 -9.33 12.62
C ALA A 275 7.42 -10.70 12.87
N THR A 276 6.09 -10.81 12.72
CA THR A 276 5.39 -12.08 12.91
C THR A 276 5.86 -13.15 11.92
N ILE A 277 6.03 -12.80 10.64
CA ILE A 277 6.51 -13.74 9.61
C ILE A 277 7.95 -14.17 9.89
N LEU A 278 8.84 -13.22 10.17
CA LEU A 278 10.25 -13.50 10.46
C LEU A 278 10.40 -14.36 11.72
N THR A 279 9.61 -14.08 12.77
CA THR A 279 9.61 -14.88 13.99
C THR A 279 9.11 -16.29 13.75
N ALA A 280 7.96 -16.43 13.08
CA ALA A 280 7.35 -17.73 12.82
C ALA A 280 8.23 -18.66 11.98
N THR A 281 8.97 -18.10 11.03
CA THR A 281 9.84 -18.85 10.10
C THR A 281 11.28 -18.97 10.60
N GLY A 282 11.61 -18.42 11.78
CA GLY A 282 12.97 -18.40 12.30
C GLY A 282 13.94 -17.54 11.49
N ALA A 283 13.44 -16.63 10.66
CA ALA A 283 14.22 -15.83 9.71
C ALA A 283 14.75 -14.51 10.30
N HIS A 284 14.92 -14.40 11.61
CA HIS A 284 15.50 -13.22 12.24
C HIS A 284 16.93 -12.96 11.71
N GLY A 285 17.25 -11.72 11.36
CA GLY A 285 18.56 -11.36 10.82
C GLY A 285 18.78 -11.77 9.35
N ARG A 286 17.77 -12.33 8.66
CA ARG A 286 17.91 -12.72 7.26
C ARG A 286 17.47 -11.63 6.29
N ALA A 287 18.45 -11.09 5.55
CA ALA A 287 18.25 -10.01 4.59
C ALA A 287 17.35 -10.41 3.40
N ASP A 288 17.44 -11.65 2.93
CA ASP A 288 16.65 -12.19 1.82
C ASP A 288 15.17 -12.39 2.18
N ALA A 289 14.88 -12.84 3.40
CA ALA A 289 13.51 -12.91 3.93
C ALA A 289 12.88 -11.51 4.08
N LEU A 290 13.66 -10.54 4.56
CA LEU A 290 13.22 -9.14 4.62
C LEU A 290 13.01 -8.54 3.22
N ALA A 291 13.89 -8.85 2.26
CA ALA A 291 13.74 -8.45 0.87
C ALA A 291 12.44 -9.01 0.26
N ALA A 292 12.10 -10.27 0.52
CA ALA A 292 10.84 -10.88 0.09
C ALA A 292 9.62 -10.15 0.67
N LEU A 293 9.65 -9.76 1.95
CA LEU A 293 8.59 -8.98 2.59
C LEU A 293 8.44 -7.59 1.98
N ILE A 294 9.56 -6.90 1.70
CA ILE A 294 9.57 -5.60 1.01
C ILE A 294 8.96 -5.73 -0.40
N LEU A 295 9.39 -6.76 -1.14
CA LEU A 295 8.89 -7.02 -2.49
C LEU A 295 7.40 -7.39 -2.47
N TYR A 296 6.94 -8.16 -1.49
CA TYR A 296 5.53 -8.41 -1.26
C TYR A 296 4.74 -7.11 -1.05
N ARG A 297 5.25 -6.17 -0.25
CA ARG A 297 4.61 -4.85 -0.11
C ARG A 297 4.59 -4.08 -1.43
N ALA A 298 5.67 -4.13 -2.20
CA ALA A 298 5.72 -3.48 -3.51
C ALA A 298 4.66 -4.05 -4.47
N VAL A 299 4.52 -5.38 -4.52
CA VAL A 299 3.65 -6.09 -5.46
C VAL A 299 2.20 -6.13 -5.01
N TYR A 300 1.92 -6.35 -3.72
CA TYR A 300 0.57 -6.55 -3.18
C TYR A 300 -0.08 -5.26 -2.63
N THR A 301 0.73 -4.28 -2.22
CA THR A 301 0.21 -3.01 -1.65
C THR A 301 0.44 -1.83 -2.59
N LEU A 302 1.68 -1.61 -3.03
CA LEU A 302 2.04 -0.41 -3.80
C LEU A 302 1.54 -0.48 -5.25
N PHE A 303 1.78 -1.60 -5.94
CA PHE A 303 1.35 -1.78 -7.33
C PHE A 303 -0.17 -1.59 -7.53
N PRO A 304 -1.05 -2.22 -6.74
CA PRO A 304 -2.50 -2.01 -6.88
C PRO A 304 -2.93 -0.58 -6.54
N PHE A 305 -2.25 0.06 -5.58
CA PHE A 305 -2.50 1.47 -5.25
C PHE A 305 -2.17 2.39 -6.42
N LEU A 306 -1.00 2.20 -7.05
CA LEU A 306 -0.59 2.97 -8.22
C LEU A 306 -1.56 2.71 -9.39
N ALA A 307 -1.95 1.46 -9.62
CA ALA A 307 -2.94 1.12 -10.64
C ALA A 307 -4.29 1.82 -10.38
N ALA A 308 -4.77 1.82 -9.14
CA ALA A 308 -5.99 2.51 -8.73
C ALA A 308 -5.88 4.04 -8.90
N LEU A 309 -4.74 4.63 -8.57
CA LEU A 309 -4.48 6.05 -8.72
C LEU A 309 -4.46 6.46 -10.20
N VAL A 310 -3.78 5.68 -11.05
CA VAL A 310 -3.76 5.90 -12.50
C VAL A 310 -5.16 5.75 -13.08
N ALA A 311 -5.90 4.71 -12.71
CA ALA A 311 -7.28 4.50 -13.16
C ALA A 311 -8.20 5.66 -12.76
N ALA A 312 -8.09 6.13 -11.51
CA ALA A 312 -8.83 7.30 -11.03
C ALA A 312 -8.45 8.58 -11.79
N GLY A 313 -7.15 8.78 -12.05
CA GLY A 313 -6.66 9.91 -12.83
C GLY A 313 -7.18 9.90 -14.27
N VAL A 314 -7.13 8.74 -14.95
CA VAL A 314 -7.68 8.56 -16.30
C VAL A 314 -9.18 8.78 -16.32
N PHE A 315 -9.92 8.30 -15.31
CA PHE A 315 -11.35 8.52 -15.19
C PHE A 315 -11.69 10.02 -15.02
N GLU A 316 -10.99 10.73 -14.13
CA GLU A 316 -11.18 12.16 -13.90
C GLU A 316 -10.85 12.99 -15.16
N LEU A 317 -9.78 12.60 -15.88
CA LEU A 317 -9.39 13.21 -17.16
C LEU A 317 -10.44 13.05 -18.26
N ARG A 318 -11.12 11.89 -18.31
CA ARG A 318 -12.16 11.61 -19.31
C ARG A 318 -13.47 12.30 -18.97
N THR A 319 -13.86 12.31 -17.70
CA THR A 319 -15.19 12.77 -17.26
C THR A 319 -15.25 14.26 -17.00
N ASN A 320 -14.14 14.89 -16.56
CA ASN A 320 -14.20 16.22 -15.96
C ASN A 320 -12.99 17.11 -16.31
N ARG A 321 -12.66 17.24 -17.61
CA ARG A 321 -11.56 18.10 -18.12
C ARG A 321 -11.57 19.52 -17.52
N ALA A 322 -12.76 20.09 -17.31
CA ALA A 322 -12.94 21.43 -16.74
C ALA A 322 -12.68 21.53 -15.22
N VAL A 323 -12.88 20.45 -14.47
CA VAL A 323 -12.57 20.37 -13.03
C VAL A 323 -11.08 20.13 -12.82
N LEU A 324 -10.48 19.26 -13.64
CA LEU A 324 -9.03 19.04 -13.63
C LEU A 324 -8.27 20.34 -13.93
N ALA A 325 -8.74 21.12 -14.91
CA ALA A 325 -8.19 22.45 -15.19
C ALA A 325 -8.37 23.45 -14.02
N ARG A 326 -9.42 23.30 -13.19
CA ARG A 326 -9.64 24.17 -12.00
C ARG A 326 -8.81 23.72 -10.79
N THR A 327 -8.70 22.42 -10.55
CA THR A 327 -7.88 21.85 -9.47
C THR A 327 -6.39 22.02 -9.76
N ALA A 328 -5.94 21.77 -11.00
CA ALA A 328 -4.58 22.06 -11.43
C ALA A 328 -4.25 23.56 -11.31
N ARG A 329 -5.20 24.45 -11.61
CA ARG A 329 -5.03 25.90 -11.38
C ARG A 329 -4.95 26.27 -9.90
N ARG A 330 -5.75 25.65 -9.01
CA ARG A 330 -5.72 25.91 -7.56
C ARG A 330 -4.48 25.34 -6.87
N VAL A 331 -4.11 24.10 -7.19
CA VAL A 331 -2.88 23.46 -6.70
C VAL A 331 -1.66 24.19 -7.26
N GLY A 332 -1.67 24.52 -8.56
CA GLY A 332 -0.65 25.35 -9.18
C GLY A 332 -0.54 26.75 -8.56
N ALA A 333 -1.65 27.39 -8.17
CA ALA A 333 -1.63 28.68 -7.48
C ALA A 333 -1.07 28.61 -6.05
N ARG A 334 -1.35 27.51 -5.31
CA ARG A 334 -0.82 27.30 -3.96
C ARG A 334 0.64 26.83 -3.94
N LEU A 335 1.06 26.06 -4.94
CA LEU A 335 2.44 25.59 -5.08
C LEU A 335 3.34 26.58 -5.82
N ARG A 336 2.78 27.54 -6.58
CA ARG A 336 3.53 28.60 -7.29
C ARG A 336 4.56 29.33 -6.42
N PRO A 337 4.26 29.73 -5.17
CA PRO A 337 5.24 30.35 -4.28
C PRO A 337 6.38 29.42 -3.88
N ALA A 338 6.11 28.11 -3.76
CA ALA A 338 7.08 27.08 -3.41
C ALA A 338 7.77 26.45 -4.63
N ALA A 339 7.29 26.71 -5.84
CA ALA A 339 7.80 26.11 -7.08
C ALA A 339 9.32 26.33 -7.28
N PRO A 340 9.90 27.52 -7.01
CA PRO A 340 11.35 27.71 -7.12
C PRO A 340 12.13 26.82 -6.13
N ALA A 341 11.62 26.63 -4.90
CA ALA A 341 12.24 25.80 -3.89
C ALA A 341 12.11 24.29 -4.19
N ILE A 342 10.96 23.85 -4.71
CA ILE A 342 10.73 22.46 -5.13
C ILE A 342 11.63 22.12 -6.32
N VAL A 343 11.69 22.99 -7.33
CA VAL A 343 12.56 22.81 -8.50
C VAL A 343 14.03 22.85 -8.09
N ALA A 344 14.43 23.73 -7.16
CA ALA A 344 15.77 23.71 -6.58
C ALA A 344 16.08 22.37 -5.90
N GLY A 345 15.16 21.82 -5.10
CA GLY A 345 15.33 20.50 -4.48
C GLY A 345 15.51 19.36 -5.49
N LEU A 346 14.75 19.37 -6.59
CA LEU A 346 14.92 18.40 -7.68
C LEU A 346 16.27 18.54 -8.38
N VAL A 347 16.75 19.77 -8.57
CA VAL A 347 18.07 20.05 -9.15
C VAL A 347 19.19 19.65 -8.20
N VAL A 348 19.00 19.78 -6.88
CA VAL A 348 19.93 19.25 -5.87
C VAL A 348 20.04 17.73 -5.98
N ALA A 349 18.91 17.03 -6.06
CA ALA A 349 18.90 15.57 -6.21
C ALA A 349 19.57 15.13 -7.52
N ALA A 350 19.29 15.81 -8.63
CA ALA A 350 19.92 15.56 -9.93
C ALA A 350 21.44 15.82 -9.92
N GLY A 351 21.87 16.95 -9.35
CA GLY A 351 23.29 17.32 -9.24
C GLY A 351 24.06 16.41 -8.29
N GLY A 352 23.43 16.00 -7.18
CA GLY A 352 23.97 14.98 -6.28
C GLY A 352 24.11 13.61 -6.97
N GLY A 353 23.13 13.22 -7.78
CA GLY A 353 23.21 12.01 -8.61
C GLY A 353 24.37 12.02 -9.60
N LEU A 354 24.64 13.16 -10.25
CA LEU A 354 25.81 13.35 -11.13
C LEU A 354 27.14 13.21 -10.37
N LEU A 355 27.22 13.76 -9.16
CA LEU A 355 28.42 13.67 -8.32
C LEU A 355 28.68 12.25 -7.83
N LEU A 356 27.66 11.60 -7.29
CA LEU A 356 27.74 10.22 -6.84
C LEU A 356 28.05 9.28 -8.00
N SER A 357 27.50 9.56 -9.19
CA SER A 357 27.84 8.81 -10.40
C SER A 357 29.33 8.88 -10.72
N GLY A 358 29.92 10.09 -10.67
CA GLY A 358 31.35 10.24 -10.97
C GLY A 358 32.26 9.67 -9.89
N LEU A 359 31.84 9.66 -8.62
CA LEU A 359 32.59 9.10 -7.50
C LEU A 359 32.55 7.57 -7.46
N LEU A 360 31.37 6.98 -7.63
CA LEU A 360 31.14 5.53 -7.44
C LEU A 360 31.41 4.72 -8.70
N GLY A 361 31.46 5.37 -9.88
CA GLY A 361 31.61 4.68 -11.15
C GLY A 361 30.42 3.80 -11.54
N PRO A 362 30.41 3.25 -12.77
CA PRO A 362 29.24 2.61 -13.36
C PRO A 362 28.72 1.44 -12.51
N LEU A 363 27.46 1.57 -12.05
CA LEU A 363 26.69 0.52 -11.38
C LEU A 363 25.78 -0.15 -12.43
N GLY A 364 26.32 -1.05 -13.26
CA GLY A 364 25.55 -1.75 -14.29
C GLY A 364 26.39 -2.24 -15.48
N PRO A 365 25.79 -3.00 -16.42
CA PRO A 365 26.51 -3.54 -17.57
C PRO A 365 27.03 -2.42 -18.48
N GLU A 366 28.35 -2.42 -18.75
CA GLU A 366 29.02 -1.39 -19.53
C GLU A 366 28.55 -1.39 -20.99
N ILE A 367 28.11 -0.23 -21.48
CA ILE A 367 28.05 0.03 -22.92
C ILE A 367 29.49 0.32 -23.39
N ALA A 368 29.91 -0.33 -24.49
CA ALA A 368 31.24 -0.14 -25.06
C ALA A 368 31.43 1.30 -25.59
N VAL A 369 32.07 2.14 -24.79
CA VAL A 369 32.46 3.51 -25.13
C VAL A 369 33.99 3.61 -25.06
N PRO A 370 34.66 4.33 -25.99
CA PRO A 370 36.12 4.46 -25.97
C PRO A 370 36.65 4.96 -24.62
N PRO A 371 37.75 4.36 -24.10
CA PRO A 371 38.25 4.64 -22.76
C PRO A 371 38.72 6.09 -22.56
N GLU A 372 39.23 6.73 -23.62
CA GLU A 372 39.63 8.14 -23.62
C GLU A 372 38.43 9.08 -23.39
N LEU A 373 37.29 8.79 -24.04
CA LEU A 373 36.06 9.57 -23.89
C LEU A 373 35.48 9.41 -22.48
N ARG A 374 35.56 8.20 -21.93
CA ARG A 374 35.08 7.85 -20.59
C ARG A 374 35.87 8.55 -19.49
N ALA A 375 37.20 8.61 -19.64
CA ALA A 375 38.10 9.28 -18.70
C ALA A 375 37.83 10.79 -18.61
N MET A 376 37.42 11.43 -19.70
CA MET A 376 37.06 12.85 -19.74
C MET A 376 35.62 13.12 -19.25
N ALA A 377 34.70 12.19 -19.49
CA ALA A 377 33.29 12.34 -19.16
C ALA A 377 33.01 12.35 -17.65
N ARG A 378 33.75 11.57 -16.85
CA ARG A 378 33.57 11.48 -15.40
C ARG A 378 33.85 12.79 -14.64
N PRO A 379 35.02 13.44 -14.76
CA PRO A 379 35.27 14.72 -14.08
C PRO A 379 34.32 15.82 -14.58
N LEU A 380 33.92 15.76 -15.85
CA LEU A 380 32.94 16.68 -16.42
C LEU A 380 31.55 16.51 -15.79
N ALA A 381 31.08 15.27 -15.61
CA ALA A 381 29.82 14.99 -14.94
C ALA A 381 29.82 15.49 -13.48
N MET A 382 30.92 15.29 -12.75
CA MET A 382 31.08 15.80 -11.39
C MET A 382 31.09 17.33 -11.33
N ALA A 383 31.84 17.99 -12.22
CA ALA A 383 31.88 19.45 -12.30
C ALA A 383 30.48 20.03 -12.61
N LEU A 384 29.75 19.41 -13.54
CA LEU A 384 28.38 19.82 -13.88
C LEU A 384 27.39 19.53 -12.75
N GLY A 385 27.61 18.48 -11.96
CA GLY A 385 26.88 18.21 -10.72
C GLY A 385 27.06 19.32 -9.69
N LEU A 386 28.28 19.78 -9.44
CA LEU A 386 28.57 20.92 -8.55
C LEU A 386 27.94 22.23 -9.04
N VAL A 387 28.02 22.48 -10.35
CA VAL A 387 27.37 23.63 -10.98
C VAL A 387 25.86 23.56 -10.81
N ALA A 388 25.23 22.39 -10.97
CA ALA A 388 23.81 22.20 -10.73
C ALA A 388 23.43 22.46 -9.27
N LEU A 389 24.23 21.98 -8.30
CA LEU A 389 24.01 22.26 -6.87
C LEU A 389 24.07 23.76 -6.55
N ALA A 390 25.07 24.48 -7.07
CA ALA A 390 25.19 25.92 -6.88
C ALA A 390 24.00 26.68 -7.52
N LEU A 391 23.58 26.26 -8.71
CA LEU A 391 22.44 26.86 -9.41
C LEU A 391 21.10 26.55 -8.74
N ALA A 392 20.99 25.48 -7.95
CA ALA A 392 19.79 25.20 -7.16
C ALA A 392 19.53 26.30 -6.11
N GLY A 393 20.57 26.80 -5.45
CA GLY A 393 20.45 27.96 -4.55
C GLY A 393 19.97 29.22 -5.30
N ALA A 394 20.51 29.46 -6.49
CA ALA A 394 20.10 30.58 -7.34
C ALA A 394 18.66 30.45 -7.86
N LEU A 395 18.17 29.22 -8.09
CA LEU A 395 16.77 28.94 -8.42
C LEU A 395 15.84 29.21 -7.24
N ALA A 396 16.22 28.80 -6.02
CA ALA A 396 15.46 29.08 -4.80
C ALA A 396 15.35 30.59 -4.51
N LEU A 397 16.42 31.34 -4.83
CA LEU A 397 16.47 32.81 -4.75
C LEU A 397 15.81 33.52 -5.95
N ARG A 398 15.18 32.77 -6.87
CA ARG A 398 14.44 33.28 -8.04
C ARG A 398 15.29 34.11 -9.00
N TRP A 399 16.58 33.78 -9.13
CA TRP A 399 17.47 34.49 -10.04
C TRP A 399 17.09 34.24 -11.50
N ARG A 400 16.83 35.32 -12.26
CA ARG A 400 16.21 35.28 -13.60
C ARG A 400 16.98 34.47 -14.64
N ARG A 401 18.31 34.33 -14.50
CA ARG A 401 19.15 33.53 -15.40
C ARG A 401 19.38 32.09 -14.93
N ALA A 402 19.11 31.77 -13.67
CA ALA A 402 19.38 30.44 -13.10
C ALA A 402 18.71 29.30 -13.88
N PRO A 403 17.42 29.36 -14.29
CA PRO A 403 16.79 28.26 -15.02
C PRO A 403 17.46 27.93 -16.36
N THR A 404 17.96 28.94 -17.07
CA THR A 404 18.62 28.72 -18.37
C THR A 404 19.98 28.05 -18.17
N LEU A 405 20.73 28.48 -17.16
CA LEU A 405 22.03 27.90 -16.81
C LEU A 405 21.88 26.47 -16.27
N THR A 406 20.83 26.20 -15.47
CA THR A 406 20.56 24.85 -14.96
C THR A 406 20.18 23.90 -16.08
N LEU A 407 19.35 24.33 -17.05
CA LEU A 407 19.02 23.50 -18.21
C LEU A 407 20.27 23.14 -19.03
N ALA A 408 21.18 24.10 -19.23
CA ALA A 408 22.44 23.86 -19.93
C ALA A 408 23.32 22.87 -19.16
N ALA A 409 23.42 23.02 -17.83
CA ALA A 409 24.20 22.12 -16.97
C ALA A 409 23.62 20.69 -16.94
N LEU A 410 22.30 20.54 -16.84
CA LEU A 410 21.63 19.23 -16.86
C LEU A 410 21.76 18.53 -18.23
N ALA A 411 21.66 19.29 -19.33
CA ALA A 411 21.83 18.74 -20.68
C ALA A 411 23.28 18.27 -20.91
N ALA A 412 24.26 19.10 -20.51
CA ALA A 412 25.67 18.72 -20.57
C ALA A 412 25.99 17.52 -19.66
N GLY A 413 25.38 17.45 -18.48
CA GLY A 413 25.54 16.34 -17.54
C GLY A 413 24.94 15.04 -18.07
N GLY A 414 23.78 15.11 -18.74
CA GLY A 414 23.17 13.96 -19.42
C GLY A 414 24.04 13.43 -20.55
N MET A 415 24.63 14.31 -21.36
CA MET A 415 25.58 13.91 -22.41
C MET A 415 26.84 13.26 -21.81
N ALA A 416 27.36 13.79 -20.69
CA ALA A 416 28.49 13.20 -19.98
C ALA A 416 28.18 11.81 -19.41
N LEU A 417 26.97 11.59 -18.86
CA LEU A 417 26.54 10.27 -18.38
C LEU A 417 26.40 9.24 -19.51
N LEU A 418 25.88 9.66 -20.66
CA LEU A 418 25.80 8.80 -21.85
C LEU A 418 27.20 8.45 -22.38
N ALA A 419 28.12 9.41 -22.35
CA ALA A 419 29.54 9.21 -22.68
C ALA A 419 30.30 8.36 -21.62
N GLU A 420 29.78 8.26 -20.39
CA GLU A 420 30.32 7.33 -19.37
C GLU A 420 29.85 5.88 -19.59
N GLY A 421 28.91 5.63 -20.52
CA GLY A 421 28.39 4.28 -20.81
C GLY A 421 27.34 3.78 -19.81
N ARG A 422 26.71 4.69 -19.06
CA ARG A 422 25.66 4.41 -18.07
C ARG A 422 24.30 4.09 -18.72
N PRO A 423 23.42 3.31 -18.06
CA PRO A 423 22.07 3.04 -18.56
C PRO A 423 21.25 4.33 -18.71
N THR A 424 20.31 4.30 -19.67
CA THR A 424 19.43 5.43 -20.05
C THR A 424 18.63 6.03 -18.89
N GLU A 425 18.46 5.31 -17.78
CA GLU A 425 17.66 5.71 -16.63
C GLU A 425 18.18 6.98 -15.93
N ALA A 426 19.49 7.12 -15.74
CA ALA A 426 20.07 8.31 -15.11
C ALA A 426 19.94 9.54 -16.02
N ALA A 427 20.12 9.37 -17.34
CA ALA A 427 19.88 10.44 -18.32
C ALA A 427 18.39 10.81 -18.42
N LEU A 428 17.49 9.84 -18.29
CA LEU A 428 16.04 10.06 -18.24
C LEU A 428 15.63 10.84 -16.98
N LEU A 429 16.26 10.60 -15.83
CA LEU A 429 16.04 11.37 -14.60
C LEU A 429 16.44 12.86 -14.78
N LEU A 430 17.57 13.13 -15.44
CA LEU A 430 17.96 14.52 -15.76
C LEU A 430 16.97 15.17 -16.74
N GLY A 431 16.49 14.42 -17.73
CA GLY A 431 15.43 14.86 -18.65
C GLY A 431 14.10 15.16 -17.93
N LEU A 432 13.74 14.34 -16.95
CA LEU A 432 12.55 14.53 -16.12
C LEU A 432 12.65 15.82 -15.27
N VAL A 433 13.84 16.14 -14.74
CA VAL A 433 14.09 17.36 -13.96
C VAL A 433 14.20 18.61 -14.84
N ALA A 434 14.64 18.48 -16.09
CA ALA A 434 14.70 19.59 -17.03
C ALA A 434 13.30 20.19 -17.35
N GLY A 435 12.25 19.37 -17.40
CA GLY A 435 10.87 19.83 -17.65
C GLY A 435 10.38 20.88 -16.64
N PRO A 436 10.43 20.60 -15.32
CA PRO A 436 10.11 21.56 -14.26
C PRO A 436 10.99 22.83 -14.27
N VAL A 437 12.29 22.71 -14.56
CA VAL A 437 13.19 23.88 -14.67
C VAL A 437 12.83 24.77 -15.86
N TRP A 438 12.49 24.18 -17.00
CA TRP A 438 12.02 24.89 -18.18
C TRP A 438 10.68 25.60 -17.96
N LEU A 439 9.77 24.96 -17.22
CA LEU A 439 8.51 25.58 -16.83
C LEU A 439 8.74 26.77 -15.90
N LEU A 440 9.69 26.66 -14.95
CA LEU A 440 10.07 27.74 -14.05
C LEU A 440 10.72 28.92 -14.80
N ARG A 441 11.49 28.66 -15.86
CA ARG A 441 12.04 29.70 -16.76
C ARG A 441 10.96 30.57 -17.41
N ARG A 442 9.77 30.02 -17.66
CA ARG A 442 8.64 30.77 -18.24
C ARG A 442 7.81 31.53 -17.18
N LEU A 443 8.05 31.26 -15.90
CA LEU A 443 7.29 31.82 -14.77
C LEU A 443 8.05 32.91 -14.00
N LEU A 444 9.38 33.00 -14.17
CA LEU A 444 10.27 34.05 -13.68
C LEU A 444 10.58 35.05 -14.81
#